data_AF-A0A221UZ89-F1
#
_entry.id   AF-A0A221UZ89-F1
#
_cell.length_a   1.000
_cell.length_b   1.000
_cell.length_c   1.000
_cell.angle_alpha   90.00
_cell.angle_beta   90.00
_cell.angle_gamma   90.00
#
_symmetry.space_group_name_H-M   'P 1'
#
loop_
_entity.id
_entity.type
_entity.pdbx_description
1 polymer ?
#
loop_
_entity_poly.entity_id
_entity_poly.type
_entity_poly.pdbx_seq_one_letter_code
_entity_poly.pdbx_strand_id
1 'polypeptide(L)'
;MKKSKKNKFTHNFKTLFIANGVVMLTAIVGCSKDDGIGAAGCTNWSEKYLSQAEAYSNASVAYSNDPSVSNCNKLKTEGLNYVKALEGILKCVPTVNLAGYNADISELKAEINSTACDE
;
A
#
# COMPACT_ATOMS: atom_id res chain seq x y z
N MET A 1 24.67 46.04 20.96
CA MET A 1 24.42 45.28 19.71
C MET A 1 24.75 43.81 19.95
N LYS A 2 23.76 42.93 20.14
CA LYS A 2 23.95 41.48 20.32
C LYS A 2 23.74 40.76 18.97
N LYS A 3 24.81 40.19 18.40
CA LYS A 3 24.73 39.35 17.20
C LYS A 3 24.24 37.95 17.61
N SER A 4 23.00 37.63 17.25
CA SER A 4 22.46 36.27 17.41
C SER A 4 23.03 35.35 16.33
N LYS A 5 23.70 34.27 16.75
CA LYS A 5 24.19 33.17 15.90
C LYS A 5 22.99 32.45 15.29
N LYS A 6 22.84 32.53 13.96
CA LYS A 6 21.92 31.65 13.21
C LYS A 6 22.61 30.29 13.07
N ASN A 7 22.19 29.31 13.86
CA ASN A 7 22.56 27.91 13.63
C ASN A 7 21.95 27.46 12.30
N LYS A 8 22.80 27.11 11.35
CA LYS A 8 22.40 26.50 10.07
C LYS A 8 21.99 25.06 10.36
N PHE A 9 20.69 24.85 10.50
CA PHE A 9 20.10 23.52 10.48
C PHE A 9 19.96 23.09 9.02
N THR A 10 21.02 22.52 8.46
CA THR A 10 20.98 21.90 7.14
C THR A 10 20.34 20.52 7.27
N HIS A 11 19.00 20.46 7.16
CA HIS A 11 18.32 19.22 6.85
C HIS A 11 18.62 18.88 5.39
N ASN A 12 19.43 17.83 5.19
CA ASN A 12 19.53 17.15 3.90
C ASN A 12 18.20 16.44 3.65
N PHE A 13 17.20 17.20 3.22
CA PHE A 13 15.89 16.72 2.80
C PHE A 13 16.05 16.03 1.44
N LYS A 14 16.55 14.79 1.45
CA LYS A 14 16.36 13.89 0.31
C LYS A 14 14.89 13.47 0.36
N THR A 15 14.07 14.24 -0.33
CA THR A 15 12.64 13.98 -0.52
C THR A 15 12.45 12.58 -1.08
N LEU A 16 12.07 11.64 -0.22
CA LEU A 16 11.51 10.36 -0.63
C LEU A 16 10.14 10.66 -1.25
N PHE A 17 10.13 10.86 -2.57
CA PHE A 17 8.91 10.76 -3.34
C PHE A 17 8.55 9.27 -3.44
N ILE A 18 7.91 8.75 -2.40
CA ILE A 18 7.07 7.56 -2.55
C ILE A 18 5.95 8.03 -3.47
N ALA A 19 6.07 7.66 -4.75
CA ALA A 19 5.10 7.99 -5.77
C ALA A 19 3.73 7.59 -5.23
N ASN A 20 2.85 8.59 -5.12
CA ASN A 20 1.48 8.44 -4.69
C ASN A 20 0.70 7.74 -5.80
N GLY A 21 0.96 6.44 -5.96
CA GLY A 21 0.27 5.52 -6.84
C GLY A 21 -0.75 4.71 -6.05
N VAL A 22 -1.54 5.36 -5.17
CA VAL A 22 -2.74 4.74 -4.64
C VAL A 22 -3.69 4.57 -5.83
N VAL A 23 -3.62 3.41 -6.49
CA VAL A 23 -4.64 2.96 -7.44
C VAL A 23 -5.91 2.75 -6.62
N MET A 24 -6.67 3.83 -6.48
CA MET A 24 -7.94 3.82 -5.78
C MET A 24 -8.94 3.10 -6.69
N LEU A 25 -9.21 1.83 -6.40
CA LEU A 25 -10.26 1.02 -7.01
C LEU A 25 -11.66 1.54 -6.60
N THR A 26 -11.97 2.81 -6.88
CA THR A 26 -13.25 3.44 -6.54
C THR A 26 -14.42 2.96 -7.40
N ALA A 27 -14.18 2.12 -8.40
CA ALA A 27 -15.21 1.67 -9.35
C ALA A 27 -15.98 0.41 -8.93
N ILE A 28 -15.70 -0.21 -7.77
CA ILE A 28 -16.33 -1.49 -7.37
C ILE A 28 -17.27 -1.36 -6.15
N VAL A 29 -17.58 -0.14 -5.70
CA VAL A 29 -18.61 0.06 -4.65
C VAL A 29 -20.03 -0.01 -5.22
N GLY A 30 -20.31 -1.04 -6.00
CA GLY A 30 -21.66 -1.56 -6.17
C GLY A 30 -21.98 -2.47 -4.97
N CYS A 31 -22.29 -1.86 -3.83
CA CYS A 31 -22.81 -2.57 -2.67
C CYS A 31 -24.22 -3.11 -2.98
N SER A 32 -24.30 -4.28 -3.64
CA SER A 32 -25.45 -5.16 -3.46
C SER A 32 -25.08 -6.19 -2.39
N LYS A 33 -25.92 -6.28 -1.35
CA LYS A 33 -25.98 -7.43 -0.43
C LYS A 33 -26.50 -8.67 -1.17
N ASP A 34 -25.86 -9.00 -2.27
CA ASP A 34 -26.18 -10.17 -3.08
C ASP A 34 -24.87 -10.92 -3.21
N ASP A 35 -24.78 -12.06 -2.52
CA ASP A 35 -23.64 -12.99 -2.50
C ASP A 35 -23.45 -13.68 -3.86
N GLY A 36 -23.37 -12.87 -4.92
CA GLY A 36 -23.52 -13.27 -6.30
C GLY A 36 -22.21 -13.21 -7.08
N ILE A 37 -21.09 -13.68 -6.53
CA ILE A 37 -19.97 -14.20 -7.34
C ILE A 37 -19.47 -15.50 -6.70
N GLY A 38 -20.14 -16.59 -7.05
CA GLY A 38 -19.88 -17.96 -6.61
C GLY A 38 -18.61 -18.59 -7.23
N ALA A 39 -17.45 -17.96 -7.02
CA ALA A 39 -16.16 -18.61 -7.19
C ALA A 39 -15.57 -18.94 -5.81
N ALA A 40 -15.08 -20.17 -5.64
CA ALA A 40 -14.50 -20.63 -4.38
C ALA A 40 -13.40 -19.67 -3.90
N GLY A 41 -13.57 -19.10 -2.70
CA GLY A 41 -12.62 -18.14 -2.11
C GLY A 41 -12.95 -16.65 -2.28
N CYS A 42 -14.06 -16.31 -2.95
CA CYS A 42 -14.48 -14.93 -3.17
C CYS A 42 -15.46 -14.37 -2.12
N THR A 43 -15.88 -15.19 -1.16
CA THR A 43 -16.67 -14.70 -0.01
C THR A 43 -15.86 -13.66 0.78
N ASN A 44 -16.47 -12.51 1.04
CA ASN A 44 -15.90 -11.38 1.80
C ASN A 44 -14.60 -10.80 1.21
N TRP A 45 -14.40 -10.88 -0.12
CA TRP A 45 -13.21 -10.31 -0.76
C TRP A 45 -13.06 -8.80 -0.48
N SER A 46 -14.17 -8.07 -0.41
CA SER A 46 -14.21 -6.63 -0.17
C SER A 46 -13.78 -6.28 1.26
N GLU A 47 -14.25 -7.02 2.25
CA GLU A 47 -13.84 -6.85 3.65
C GLU A 47 -12.34 -7.14 3.83
N LYS A 48 -11.84 -8.23 3.21
CA LYS A 48 -10.41 -8.57 3.25
C LYS A 48 -9.57 -7.50 2.59
N TYR A 49 -9.97 -7.02 1.42
CA TYR A 49 -9.32 -5.92 0.72
C TYR A 49 -9.20 -4.68 1.60
N LEU A 50 -10.33 -4.21 2.13
CA LEU A 50 -10.39 -3.00 2.97
C LEU A 50 -9.52 -3.15 4.22
N SER A 51 -9.61 -4.30 4.90
CA SER A 51 -8.80 -4.58 6.08
C SER A 51 -7.30 -4.54 5.77
N GLN A 52 -6.83 -5.10 4.65
CA GLN A 52 -5.41 -5.05 4.28
C GLN A 52 -4.98 -3.67 3.79
N ALA A 53 -5.86 -2.94 3.10
CA ALA A 53 -5.60 -1.55 2.71
C ALA A 53 -5.40 -0.64 3.93
N GLU A 54 -6.26 -0.78 4.94
CA GLU A 54 -6.14 -0.06 6.21
C GLU A 54 -4.86 -0.45 6.97
N ALA A 55 -4.51 -1.73 7.03
CA ALA A 55 -3.28 -2.20 7.66
C ALA A 55 -2.03 -1.59 6.99
N TYR A 56 -1.98 -1.61 5.65
CA TYR A 56 -0.89 -1.01 4.89
C TYR A 56 -0.82 0.51 5.06
N SER A 57 -1.96 1.21 5.04
CA SER A 57 -2.04 2.65 5.30
C SER A 57 -1.52 3.00 6.71
N ASN A 58 -1.96 2.26 7.74
CA ASN A 58 -1.52 2.45 9.11
C ASN A 58 -0.02 2.19 9.28
N ALA A 59 0.52 1.15 8.62
CA ALA A 59 1.96 0.89 8.62
C ALA A 59 2.75 1.99 7.90
N SER A 60 2.18 2.57 6.84
CA SER A 60 2.78 3.70 6.10
C SER A 60 2.88 4.94 6.98
N VAL A 61 1.82 5.25 7.73
CA VAL A 61 1.83 6.34 8.72
C VAL A 61 2.83 6.06 9.84
N ALA A 62 2.89 4.83 10.36
CA ALA A 62 3.83 4.46 11.42
C ALA A 62 5.30 4.64 10.98
N TYR A 63 5.66 4.17 9.78
CA TYR A 63 7.00 4.36 9.22
C TYR A 63 7.31 5.83 8.92
N SER A 64 6.33 6.59 8.43
CA SER A 64 6.51 8.03 8.18
C SER A 64 6.78 8.82 9.46
N ASN A 65 6.20 8.40 10.59
CA ASN A 65 6.42 9.02 11.89
C ASN A 65 7.70 8.54 12.58
N ASP A 66 8.07 7.26 12.39
CA ASP A 66 9.27 6.63 12.95
C ASP A 66 9.86 5.65 11.92
N PRO A 67 10.92 6.05 11.17
CA PRO A 67 11.49 5.26 10.10
C PRO A 67 12.45 4.16 10.57
N SER A 68 12.25 3.60 11.76
CA SER A 68 13.04 2.48 12.27
C SER A 68 12.95 1.22 11.40
N VAL A 69 14.00 0.37 11.40
CA VAL A 69 13.99 -1.00 10.83
C VAL A 69 12.68 -1.75 11.13
N SER A 70 12.17 -1.66 12.36
CA SER A 70 10.94 -2.34 12.78
C SER A 70 9.72 -1.86 11.98
N ASN A 71 9.52 -0.55 11.87
CA ASN A 71 8.39 0.01 11.14
C ASN A 71 8.54 -0.15 9.63
N CYS A 72 9.77 -0.12 9.09
CA CYS A 72 10.03 -0.45 7.69
C CYS A 72 9.63 -1.89 7.37
N ASN A 73 10.06 -2.85 8.19
CA ASN A 73 9.69 -4.26 8.00
C ASN A 73 8.19 -4.50 8.17
N LYS A 74 7.54 -3.77 9.08
CA LYS A 74 6.08 -3.80 9.22
C LYS A 74 5.39 -3.25 7.97
N LEU A 75 5.83 -2.10 7.46
CA LEU A 75 5.34 -1.52 6.22
C LEU A 75 5.47 -2.51 5.04
N LYS A 76 6.64 -3.13 4.90
CA LYS A 76 6.90 -4.15 3.86
C LYS A 76 5.97 -5.35 4.00
N THR A 77 5.78 -5.84 5.22
CA THR A 77 4.90 -6.98 5.52
C THR A 77 3.45 -6.67 5.16
N GLU A 78 2.92 -5.53 5.64
CA GLU A 78 1.54 -5.15 5.36
C GLU A 78 1.31 -4.80 3.88
N GLY A 79 2.32 -4.24 3.21
CA GLY A 79 2.29 -4.02 1.76
C GLY A 79 2.19 -5.32 0.97
N LEU A 80 2.97 -6.35 1.33
CA LEU A 80 2.87 -7.67 0.71
C LEU A 80 1.54 -8.37 1.00
N ASN A 81 0.97 -8.17 2.20
CA ASN A 81 -0.36 -8.67 2.53
C ASN A 81 -1.44 -7.99 1.66
N TYR A 82 -1.32 -6.68 1.45
CA TYR A 82 -2.20 -5.93 0.57
C TYR A 82 -2.09 -6.37 -0.90
N VAL A 83 -0.87 -6.57 -1.41
CA VAL A 83 -0.64 -7.18 -2.74
C VAL A 83 -1.33 -8.53 -2.86
N LYS A 84 -1.19 -9.41 -1.86
CA LYS A 84 -1.85 -10.72 -1.85
C LYS A 84 -3.38 -10.62 -1.85
N ALA A 85 -3.94 -9.62 -1.17
CA ALA A 85 -5.37 -9.35 -1.22
C ALA A 85 -5.80 -8.93 -2.63
N LEU A 86 -5.07 -8.01 -3.28
CA LEU A 86 -5.31 -7.60 -4.67
C LEU A 86 -5.26 -8.78 -5.65
N GLU A 87 -4.24 -9.62 -5.57
CA GLU A 87 -4.11 -10.86 -6.36
C GLU A 87 -5.32 -11.80 -6.17
N GLY A 88 -5.87 -11.85 -4.95
CA GLY A 88 -7.07 -12.62 -4.62
C GLY A 88 -8.34 -12.06 -5.25
N ILE A 89 -8.52 -10.74 -5.23
CA ILE A 89 -9.71 -10.04 -5.74
C ILE A 89 -9.82 -10.16 -7.26
N LEU A 90 -8.71 -10.19 -7.99
CA LEU A 90 -8.73 -10.35 -9.44
C LEU A 90 -9.36 -11.67 -9.91
N LYS A 91 -9.45 -12.67 -9.02
CA LYS A 91 -10.20 -13.93 -9.27
C LYS A 91 -11.70 -13.79 -9.02
N CYS A 92 -12.11 -12.72 -8.34
CA CYS A 92 -13.45 -12.49 -7.84
C CYS A 92 -14.19 -11.36 -8.55
N VAL A 93 -13.47 -10.46 -9.23
CA VAL A 93 -14.08 -9.31 -9.91
C VAL A 93 -13.91 -9.47 -11.42
N PRO A 94 -15.00 -9.55 -12.20
CA PRO A 94 -14.92 -9.51 -13.65
C PRO A 94 -14.27 -8.20 -14.08
N THR A 95 -13.13 -8.28 -14.75
CA THR A 95 -12.37 -7.11 -15.19
C THR A 95 -11.96 -7.25 -16.65
N VAL A 96 -12.14 -6.16 -17.41
CA VAL A 96 -11.74 -6.07 -18.82
C VAL A 96 -10.23 -5.87 -19.00
N ASN A 97 -9.52 -5.46 -17.94
CA ASN A 97 -8.10 -5.15 -17.98
C ASN A 97 -7.27 -6.00 -17.00
N LEU A 98 -7.54 -7.30 -16.94
CA LEU A 98 -6.85 -8.22 -16.04
C LEU A 98 -5.32 -8.16 -16.20
N ALA A 99 -4.83 -8.03 -17.44
CA ALA A 99 -3.40 -7.95 -17.73
C ALA A 99 -2.76 -6.67 -17.16
N GLY A 100 -3.42 -5.52 -17.30
CA GLY A 100 -2.94 -4.27 -16.71
C GLY A 100 -2.88 -4.35 -15.18
N TYR A 101 -3.95 -4.83 -14.54
CA TYR A 101 -3.94 -4.99 -13.08
C TYR A 101 -2.86 -5.96 -12.58
N ASN A 102 -2.62 -7.07 -13.29
CA ASN A 102 -1.52 -7.97 -12.93
C ASN A 102 -0.15 -7.31 -13.07
N ALA A 103 0.04 -6.46 -14.08
CA ALA A 103 1.29 -5.71 -14.25
C ALA A 103 1.49 -4.72 -13.09
N ASP A 104 0.47 -3.91 -12.76
CA ASP A 104 0.52 -2.93 -11.68
C ASP A 104 0.78 -3.61 -10.31
N ILE A 105 0.12 -4.73 -10.03
CA ILE A 105 0.33 -5.51 -8.80
C ILE A 105 1.74 -6.09 -8.75
N SER A 106 2.27 -6.57 -9.89
CA SER A 106 3.62 -7.11 -9.97
C SER A 106 4.67 -6.03 -9.76
N GLU A 107 4.46 -4.83 -10.31
CA GLU A 107 5.33 -3.67 -10.11
C GLU A 107 5.34 -3.27 -8.63
N LEU A 108 4.16 -3.09 -8.02
CA LEU A 108 4.02 -2.79 -6.59
C LEU A 108 4.75 -3.82 -5.71
N LYS A 109 4.59 -5.11 -6.02
CA LYS A 109 5.27 -6.20 -5.31
C LYS A 109 6.80 -6.12 -5.48
N ALA A 110 7.28 -5.77 -6.67
CA ALA A 110 8.70 -5.60 -6.92
C ALA A 110 9.28 -4.41 -6.15
N GLU A 111 8.57 -3.27 -6.16
CA GLU A 111 8.94 -2.07 -5.40
C GLU A 111 9.06 -2.41 -3.90
N ILE A 112 8.02 -3.00 -3.30
CA ILE A 112 8.02 -3.39 -1.88
C ILE A 112 9.17 -4.35 -1.55
N ASN A 113 9.46 -5.32 -2.43
CA ASN A 113 10.55 -6.26 -2.22
C ASN A 113 11.93 -5.61 -2.34
N SER A 114 12.08 -4.64 -3.26
CA SER A 114 13.32 -3.90 -3.49
C SER A 114 13.64 -2.89 -2.39
N THR A 115 12.64 -2.47 -1.60
CA THR A 115 12.86 -1.62 -0.42
C THR A 115 13.73 -2.35 0.60
N ALA A 116 14.92 -1.80 0.82
CA ALA A 116 15.81 -2.19 1.90
C ALA A 116 15.34 -1.54 3.21
N CYS A 117 15.40 -2.31 4.30
CA CYS A 117 15.05 -1.87 5.65
C CYS A 117 16.30 -1.94 6.53
N ASP A 118 17.33 -1.19 6.15
CA ASP A 118 18.68 -1.21 6.71
C ASP A 118 19.02 0.01 7.59
N GLU A 119 18.02 0.82 7.95
CA GLU A 119 18.17 2.03 8.81
C GLU A 119 17.77 1.78 10.27
#